data_AF-A0A433PHA8-F1
#
_entry.id   AF-A0A433PHA8-F1
#
_cell.length_a   1.000
_cell.length_b   1.000
_cell.length_c   1.000
_cell.angle_alpha   90.00
_cell.angle_beta   90.00
_cell.angle_gamma   90.00
#
_symmetry.space_group_name_H-M   'P 1'
#
loop_
_entity.id
_entity.type
_entity.pdbx_description
1 polymer ?
#
loop_
_entity_poly.entity_id
_entity_poly.type
_entity_poly.pdbx_seq_one_letter_code
_entity_poly.pdbx_strand_id
1 'polypeptide(L)'
;MRIKLSTYPNSPEVAIVKVSESDLPSGPLAFSHSVSIKDLYLTRPAKPFNPSAEEAEKYKFKAIRDYGKRLFKALFPSDSTTPSRKLWASLSSQSGRILLIIDSNDPTFNIDEIPWEYAYADAPLLVKYNFVRMVYSSRCQDEFQFKPPLHLFLVAPDPIILSTCDGTDNALYLDEQYMNFINCFKFGKKTLTLERVFPATLESLKDIIKMKDAPKPVLHFMGHCMMIEEEPALLFEKEGGSVHYIRSCDLAAMSNFQLVFLAGCQTYKLA
;
A
#
# COMPACT_ATOMS: atom_id res chain seq x y z
N MET A 1 -4.77 18.85 -15.01
CA MET A 1 -4.38 17.43 -15.23
C MET A 1 -4.01 17.14 -16.67
N ARG A 2 -2.72 17.26 -17.03
CA ARG A 2 -2.11 16.73 -18.26
C ARG A 2 -1.56 15.32 -18.02
N ILE A 3 -2.48 14.37 -18.02
CA ILE A 3 -2.15 12.96 -17.93
C ILE A 3 -1.50 12.53 -19.24
N LYS A 4 -0.22 12.16 -19.19
CA LYS A 4 0.44 11.50 -20.32
C LYS A 4 0.06 10.03 -20.30
N LEU A 5 -0.45 9.55 -21.42
CA LEU A 5 -0.87 8.18 -21.59
C LEU A 5 -0.06 7.51 -22.67
N SER A 6 0.25 6.26 -22.41
CA SER A 6 0.82 5.35 -23.38
C SER A 6 0.27 3.96 -23.10
N THR A 7 0.13 3.15 -24.13
CA THR A 7 0.06 1.70 -23.96
C THR A 7 1.47 1.18 -23.74
N TYR A 8 1.63 0.12 -22.94
CA TYR A 8 2.94 -0.52 -22.82
C TYR A 8 3.31 -1.10 -24.20
N PRO A 9 4.55 -0.90 -24.70
CA PRO A 9 4.97 -1.51 -25.96
C PRO A 9 4.76 -3.02 -25.83
N ASN A 10 3.94 -3.61 -26.71
CA ASN A 10 3.58 -5.03 -26.76
C ASN A 10 2.50 -5.55 -25.78
N SER A 11 1.88 -4.69 -24.96
CA SER A 11 0.76 -5.09 -24.08
C SER A 11 -0.40 -4.08 -24.14
N PRO A 12 -1.32 -4.21 -25.12
CA PRO A 12 -2.45 -3.28 -25.30
C PRO A 12 -3.44 -3.28 -24.11
N GLU A 13 -3.37 -4.30 -23.26
CA GLU A 13 -4.19 -4.45 -22.05
C GLU A 13 -3.70 -3.61 -20.84
N VAL A 14 -2.55 -2.94 -20.97
CA VAL A 14 -1.96 -2.12 -19.90
C VAL A 14 -2.11 -0.64 -20.22
N ALA A 15 -2.93 0.03 -19.43
CA ALA A 15 -3.09 1.47 -19.46
C ALA A 15 -2.06 2.16 -18.56
N ILE A 16 -1.18 2.98 -19.14
CA ILE A 16 -0.23 3.78 -18.37
C ILE A 16 -0.81 5.17 -18.12
N VAL A 17 -1.00 5.52 -16.86
CA VAL A 17 -1.47 6.84 -16.41
C VAL A 17 -0.31 7.55 -15.74
N LYS A 18 0.19 8.65 -16.32
CA LYS A 18 1.21 9.50 -15.66
C LYS A 18 0.56 10.69 -14.98
N VAL A 19 0.92 10.93 -13.73
CA VAL A 19 0.46 12.08 -12.94
C VAL A 19 1.66 12.87 -12.45
N SER A 20 1.63 14.19 -12.66
CA SER A 20 2.56 15.17 -12.11
C SER A 20 1.83 16.20 -11.26
N GLU A 21 2.58 17.02 -10.52
CA GLU A 21 1.99 18.04 -9.63
C GLU A 21 1.15 19.08 -10.39
N SER A 22 1.63 19.51 -11.57
CA SER A 22 0.93 20.44 -12.46
C SER A 22 -0.45 19.95 -12.92
N ASP A 23 -0.74 18.68 -12.62
CA ASP A 23 -1.92 17.99 -13.05
C ASP A 23 -3.06 18.08 -12.02
N LEU A 24 -2.78 18.42 -10.76
CA LEU A 24 -3.80 18.34 -9.71
C LEU A 24 -4.87 19.45 -9.82
N PRO A 25 -6.15 19.14 -9.52
CA PRO A 25 -7.20 20.15 -9.45
C PRO A 25 -6.92 21.16 -8.34
N SER A 26 -7.27 22.41 -8.57
CA SER A 26 -7.21 23.48 -7.58
C SER A 26 -8.16 23.18 -6.41
N GLY A 27 -7.62 22.65 -5.31
CA GLY A 27 -8.33 22.35 -4.07
C GLY A 27 -7.57 21.32 -3.21
N PRO A 28 -7.83 21.26 -1.88
CA PRO A 28 -7.16 20.30 -1.02
C PRO A 28 -7.62 18.87 -1.36
N LEU A 29 -6.75 18.11 -2.03
CA LEU A 29 -6.89 16.66 -2.23
C LEU A 29 -6.24 15.84 -1.11
N ALA A 30 -5.59 16.52 -0.16
CA ALA A 30 -4.84 15.91 0.92
C ALA A 30 -5.77 15.10 1.85
N PHE A 31 -5.79 13.80 1.64
CA PHE A 31 -6.06 12.83 2.68
C PHE A 31 -4.88 11.86 2.67
N SER A 32 -4.26 11.70 3.83
CA SER A 32 -3.29 10.64 4.10
C SER A 32 -3.94 9.27 3.84
N HIS A 33 -3.13 8.26 3.51
CA HIS A 33 -3.51 6.83 3.48
C HIS A 33 -4.23 6.36 4.76
N SER A 34 -4.13 7.12 5.84
CA SER A 34 -5.00 7.02 7.01
C SER A 34 -6.16 8.02 6.92
N VAL A 35 -7.32 7.59 6.41
CA VAL A 35 -8.54 8.38 6.58
C VAL A 35 -8.94 8.31 8.06
N SER A 36 -8.59 9.33 8.84
CA SER A 36 -9.17 9.47 10.17
C SER A 36 -10.63 9.87 10.03
N ILE A 37 -11.48 9.25 10.83
CA ILE A 37 -12.89 9.62 10.96
C ILE A 37 -13.03 11.13 11.22
N LYS A 38 -12.07 11.74 11.92
CA LYS A 38 -12.03 13.18 12.20
C LYS A 38 -11.87 14.02 10.92
N ASP A 39 -11.07 13.57 9.95
CA ASP A 39 -10.82 14.31 8.71
C ASP A 39 -12.05 14.32 7.79
N LEU A 40 -12.86 13.26 7.84
CA LEU A 40 -14.15 13.20 7.14
C LEU A 40 -15.17 14.19 7.74
N TYR A 41 -15.04 14.54 9.02
CA TYR A 41 -15.95 15.46 9.72
C TYR A 41 -15.62 16.94 9.56
N LEU A 42 -14.42 17.30 9.08
CA LEU A 42 -14.01 18.69 8.86
C LEU A 42 -14.77 19.40 7.72
N THR A 43 -15.60 18.67 6.97
CA THR A 43 -16.42 19.23 5.88
C THR A 43 -17.84 19.64 6.29
N ARG A 44 -18.17 19.69 7.60
CA ARG A 44 -19.53 19.98 8.09
C ARG A 44 -19.85 21.47 8.29
N PRO A 45 -21.12 21.87 8.09
CA PRO A 45 -21.63 23.17 8.53
C PRO A 45 -21.75 23.25 10.06
N ALA A 46 -21.71 24.49 10.58
CA ALA A 46 -21.46 24.89 11.97
C ALA A 46 -22.44 24.43 13.09
N LYS A 47 -23.25 23.38 12.91
CA LYS A 47 -24.14 22.87 13.97
C LYS A 47 -23.69 21.50 14.50
N PRO A 48 -23.75 21.28 15.83
CA PRO A 48 -23.41 19.99 16.42
C PRO A 48 -24.41 18.93 15.96
N PHE A 49 -23.90 17.90 15.30
CA PHE A 49 -24.67 16.74 14.85
C PHE A 49 -24.04 15.48 15.45
N ASN A 50 -24.80 14.79 16.31
CA ASN A 50 -24.44 13.52 16.94
C ASN A 50 -25.18 12.38 16.22
N PRO A 51 -24.60 11.80 15.15
CA PRO A 51 -25.22 10.67 14.45
C PRO A 51 -25.22 9.41 15.32
N SER A 52 -26.16 8.50 15.04
CA SER A 52 -26.03 7.10 15.47
C SER A 52 -24.80 6.44 14.82
N ALA A 53 -24.38 5.27 15.33
CA ALA A 53 -23.24 4.53 14.76
C ALA A 53 -23.47 4.15 13.28
N GLU A 54 -24.70 3.73 12.94
CA GLU A 54 -25.10 3.37 11.58
C GLU A 54 -25.13 4.58 10.64
N GLU A 55 -25.63 5.72 11.12
CA GLU A 55 -25.60 6.97 10.36
C GLU A 55 -24.16 7.42 10.13
N ALA A 56 -23.31 7.37 11.16
CA ALA A 56 -21.89 7.70 11.05
C ALA A 56 -21.20 6.83 10.00
N GLU A 57 -21.46 5.53 9.99
CA GLU A 57 -20.93 4.60 8.99
C GLU A 57 -21.42 4.93 7.56
N LYS A 58 -22.72 5.17 7.39
CA LYS A 58 -23.28 5.61 6.09
C LYS A 58 -22.67 6.92 5.60
N TYR A 59 -22.42 7.87 6.50
CA TYR A 59 -21.73 9.12 6.18
C TYR A 59 -20.28 8.88 5.75
N LYS A 60 -19.54 8.00 6.44
CA LYS A 60 -18.17 7.61 6.04
C LYS A 60 -18.15 7.05 4.62
N PHE A 61 -19.02 6.09 4.32
CA PHE A 61 -19.10 5.50 2.98
C PHE A 61 -19.44 6.53 1.90
N LYS A 62 -20.37 7.45 2.18
CA LYS A 62 -20.71 8.54 1.26
C LYS A 62 -19.51 9.45 1.01
N ALA A 63 -18.80 9.86 2.07
CA ALA A 63 -17.67 10.76 1.97
C ALA A 63 -16.50 10.13 1.19
N ILE A 64 -16.16 8.86 1.47
CA ILE A 64 -15.15 8.11 0.72
C ILE A 64 -15.53 8.01 -0.76
N ARG A 65 -16.80 7.69 -1.06
CA ARG A 65 -17.27 7.62 -2.44
C ARG A 65 -17.18 8.97 -3.16
N ASP A 66 -17.59 10.05 -2.51
CA ASP A 66 -17.55 11.38 -3.10
C ASP A 66 -16.11 11.86 -3.31
N TYR A 67 -15.18 11.49 -2.43
CA TYR A 67 -13.74 11.67 -2.63
C TYR A 67 -13.22 10.84 -3.82
N GLY A 68 -13.55 9.54 -3.87
CA GLY A 68 -13.20 8.67 -4.99
C GLY A 68 -13.69 9.21 -6.33
N LYS A 69 -14.88 9.82 -6.38
CA LYS A 69 -15.39 10.47 -7.60
C LYS A 69 -14.55 11.68 -8.01
N ARG A 70 -14.03 12.46 -7.05
CA ARG A 70 -13.12 13.57 -7.34
C ARG A 70 -11.78 13.05 -7.87
N LEU A 71 -11.22 12.00 -7.26
CA LEU A 71 -10.02 11.33 -7.77
C LEU A 71 -10.22 10.79 -9.19
N PHE A 72 -11.36 10.14 -9.44
CA PHE A 72 -11.70 9.63 -10.76
C PHE A 72 -11.82 10.75 -11.79
N LYS A 73 -12.52 11.85 -11.45
CA LYS A 73 -12.63 13.02 -12.35
C LYS A 73 -11.28 13.67 -12.62
N ALA A 74 -10.37 13.64 -11.66
CA ALA A 74 -9.00 14.05 -11.88
C ALA A 74 -8.35 13.13 -12.92
N LEU A 75 -8.26 11.82 -12.64
CA LEU A 75 -7.63 10.82 -13.52
C LEU A 75 -8.28 10.72 -14.91
N PHE A 76 -9.57 10.99 -15.02
CA PHE A 76 -10.37 10.82 -16.24
C PHE A 76 -11.36 11.97 -16.40
N PRO A 77 -10.89 13.16 -16.84
CA PRO A 77 -11.75 14.32 -17.04
C PRO A 77 -12.96 14.02 -17.94
N SER A 78 -14.09 14.69 -17.69
CA SER A 78 -15.35 14.44 -18.41
C SER A 78 -15.26 14.77 -19.91
N ASP A 79 -14.25 15.53 -20.34
CA ASP A 79 -14.03 15.86 -21.74
C ASP A 79 -13.63 14.62 -22.54
N SER A 80 -14.56 14.17 -23.39
CA SER A 80 -14.42 13.02 -24.29
C SER A 80 -13.23 13.09 -25.25
N THR A 81 -12.69 14.30 -25.48
CA THR A 81 -11.55 14.49 -26.37
C THR A 81 -10.23 14.18 -25.68
N THR A 82 -10.20 14.20 -24.34
CA THR A 82 -8.97 13.96 -23.57
C THR A 82 -8.49 12.53 -23.78
N PRO A 83 -7.17 12.32 -23.93
CA PRO A 83 -6.60 10.98 -24.06
C PRO A 83 -7.04 10.03 -22.92
N SER A 84 -7.17 10.53 -21.69
CA SER A 84 -7.51 9.69 -20.53
C SER A 84 -8.95 9.23 -20.57
N ARG A 85 -9.86 10.08 -21.03
CA ARG A 85 -11.25 9.67 -21.22
C ARG A 85 -11.41 8.63 -22.32
N LYS A 86 -10.65 8.74 -23.42
CA LYS A 86 -10.63 7.71 -24.49
C LYS A 86 -10.06 6.38 -23.98
N LEU A 87 -8.98 6.44 -23.19
CA LEU A 87 -8.41 5.26 -22.55
C LEU A 87 -9.39 4.60 -21.59
N TRP A 88 -10.05 5.38 -20.74
CA TRP A 88 -11.10 4.86 -19.85
C TRP A 88 -12.23 4.20 -20.63
N ALA A 89 -12.70 4.81 -21.73
CA ALA A 89 -13.72 4.20 -22.58
C ALA A 89 -13.26 2.84 -23.12
N SER A 90 -12.00 2.71 -23.56
CA SER A 90 -11.45 1.43 -23.99
C SER A 90 -11.33 0.39 -22.86
N LEU A 91 -10.81 0.79 -21.69
CA LEU A 91 -10.69 -0.08 -20.52
C LEU A 91 -12.03 -0.55 -19.98
N SER A 92 -13.05 0.32 -20.00
CA SER A 92 -14.38 -0.04 -19.49
C SER A 92 -15.05 -1.18 -20.26
N SER A 93 -14.55 -1.49 -21.45
CA SER A 93 -15.01 -2.59 -22.30
C SER A 93 -14.19 -3.89 -22.14
N GLN A 94 -13.10 -3.89 -21.36
CA GLN A 94 -12.16 -5.01 -21.24
C GLN A 94 -11.72 -5.24 -19.79
N SER A 95 -11.34 -6.47 -19.43
CA SER A 95 -10.61 -6.74 -18.19
C SER A 95 -9.15 -6.30 -18.36
N GLY A 96 -8.84 -5.05 -18.04
CA GLY A 96 -7.50 -4.47 -18.21
C GLY A 96 -6.70 -4.33 -16.92
N ARG A 97 -5.42 -4.01 -17.07
CA ARG A 97 -4.54 -3.57 -15.96
C ARG A 97 -4.32 -2.07 -16.07
N ILE A 98 -4.38 -1.37 -14.93
CA ILE A 98 -4.06 0.05 -14.86
C ILE A 98 -2.72 0.20 -14.15
N LEU A 99 -1.74 0.78 -14.85
CA LEU A 99 -0.45 1.13 -14.29
C LEU A 99 -0.39 2.65 -14.08
N LEU A 100 -0.51 3.10 -12.84
CA LEU A 100 -0.31 4.49 -12.47
C LEU A 100 1.17 4.74 -12.23
N ILE A 101 1.79 5.59 -13.04
CA ILE A 101 3.16 6.07 -12.85
C ILE A 101 3.09 7.45 -12.20
N ILE A 102 3.64 7.56 -10.99
CA ILE A 102 3.78 8.83 -10.29
C ILE A 102 5.17 9.37 -10.61
N ASP A 103 5.18 10.53 -11.28
CA ASP A 103 6.38 11.29 -11.64
C ASP A 103 6.37 12.56 -10.79
N SER A 104 6.84 12.42 -9.54
CA SER A 104 7.02 13.56 -8.63
C SER A 104 8.49 13.95 -8.62
N ASN A 105 8.79 15.15 -9.12
CA ASN A 105 10.11 15.76 -9.02
C ASN A 105 10.18 16.77 -7.86
N ASP A 106 9.05 17.02 -7.18
CA ASP A 106 8.97 17.93 -6.03
C ASP A 106 8.79 17.12 -4.74
N PRO A 107 9.79 17.13 -3.83
CA PRO A 107 9.72 16.39 -2.56
C PRO A 107 8.75 17.02 -1.54
N THR A 108 8.21 18.22 -1.82
CA THR A 108 7.24 18.90 -0.94
C THR A 108 5.80 18.47 -1.21
N PHE A 109 5.54 17.80 -2.35
CA PHE A 109 4.22 17.37 -2.74
C PHE A 109 4.12 15.83 -2.85
N ASN A 110 3.53 15.21 -1.83
CA ASN A 110 3.37 13.76 -1.72
C ASN A 110 2.21 13.23 -2.59
N ILE A 111 2.37 13.24 -3.91
CA ILE A 111 1.38 12.67 -4.87
C ILE A 111 1.13 11.18 -4.59
N ASP A 112 2.13 10.49 -4.06
CA ASP A 112 2.12 9.09 -3.64
C ASP A 112 1.29 8.86 -2.36
N GLU A 113 1.01 9.89 -1.56
CA GLU A 113 0.09 9.80 -0.41
C GLU A 113 -1.38 9.74 -0.82
N ILE A 114 -1.70 10.12 -2.06
CA ILE A 114 -3.07 10.06 -2.56
C ILE A 114 -3.44 8.58 -2.83
N PRO A 115 -4.57 8.09 -2.29
CA PRO A 115 -5.00 6.71 -2.44
C PRO A 115 -5.75 6.53 -3.77
N TRP A 116 -5.01 6.64 -4.87
CA TRP A 116 -5.53 6.66 -6.25
C TRP A 116 -6.38 5.45 -6.61
N GLU A 117 -6.12 4.30 -6.00
CA GLU A 117 -6.85 3.06 -6.16
C GLU A 117 -8.33 3.15 -5.71
N TYR A 118 -8.65 4.13 -4.86
CA TYR A 118 -10.02 4.46 -4.44
C TYR A 118 -10.76 5.39 -5.41
N ALA A 119 -10.16 5.76 -6.54
CA ALA A 119 -10.88 6.46 -7.59
C ALA A 119 -12.15 5.68 -7.97
N TYR A 120 -13.27 6.40 -8.02
CA TYR A 120 -14.61 5.82 -8.10
C TYR A 120 -15.35 6.31 -9.34
N ALA A 121 -15.60 5.41 -10.28
CA ALA A 121 -16.46 5.65 -11.43
C ALA A 121 -17.89 5.21 -11.11
N ASP A 122 -18.17 3.95 -11.41
CA ASP A 122 -19.32 3.12 -11.05
C ASP A 122 -19.02 2.25 -9.81
N ALA A 123 -17.75 1.83 -9.68
CA ALA A 123 -17.16 1.15 -8.53
C ALA A 123 -15.73 1.68 -8.28
N PRO A 124 -15.08 1.37 -7.13
CA PRO A 124 -13.67 1.67 -6.94
C PRO A 124 -12.81 0.97 -8.00
N LEU A 125 -11.78 1.66 -8.53
CA LEU A 125 -10.91 1.10 -9.56
C LEU A 125 -10.23 -0.20 -9.11
N LEU A 126 -9.80 -0.29 -7.85
CA LEU A 126 -9.19 -1.49 -7.27
C LEU A 126 -10.09 -2.75 -7.36
N VAL A 127 -11.42 -2.57 -7.32
CA VAL A 127 -12.36 -3.69 -7.37
C VAL A 127 -12.54 -4.22 -8.80
N LYS A 128 -12.46 -3.32 -9.78
CA LYS A 128 -12.79 -3.63 -11.18
C LYS A 128 -11.55 -3.97 -12.02
N TYR A 129 -10.38 -3.49 -11.64
CA TYR A 129 -9.15 -3.62 -12.42
C TYR A 129 -7.97 -4.00 -11.54
N ASN A 130 -6.99 -4.66 -12.15
CA ASN A 130 -5.66 -4.83 -11.54
C ASN A 130 -4.95 -3.47 -11.58
N PHE A 131 -5.11 -2.70 -10.51
CA PHE A 131 -4.52 -1.38 -10.36
C PHE A 131 -3.15 -1.50 -9.68
N VAL A 132 -2.11 -1.03 -10.35
CA VAL A 132 -0.73 -1.03 -9.85
C VAL A 132 -0.21 0.39 -9.86
N ARG A 133 0.38 0.81 -8.75
CA ARG A 133 1.09 2.09 -8.63
C ARG A 133 2.58 1.85 -8.73
N MET A 134 3.24 2.63 -9.58
CA MET A 134 4.69 2.68 -9.72
C MET A 134 5.15 4.10 -9.38
N VAL A 135 5.97 4.21 -8.35
CA VAL A 135 6.75 5.43 -8.11
C VAL A 135 7.99 5.30 -8.97
N TYR A 136 8.22 6.23 -9.89
CA TYR A 136 9.29 6.09 -10.88
C TYR A 136 10.66 6.16 -10.20
N SER A 137 11.28 5.00 -9.96
CA SER A 137 12.72 4.92 -9.78
C SER A 137 13.35 4.56 -11.13
N SER A 138 14.57 5.01 -11.38
CA SER A 138 15.32 4.83 -12.64
C SER A 138 15.59 3.37 -13.02
N ARG A 139 15.01 2.39 -12.32
CA ARG A 139 15.19 0.95 -12.53
C ARG A 139 13.81 0.29 -12.68
N CYS A 140 13.34 0.21 -13.92
CA CYS A 140 12.40 -0.84 -14.28
C CYS A 140 13.15 -2.16 -14.10
N GLN A 141 12.93 -2.84 -12.98
CA GLN A 141 13.56 -4.14 -12.75
C GLN A 141 13.01 -5.16 -13.75
N ASP A 142 13.84 -6.15 -14.08
CA ASP A 142 13.47 -7.28 -14.92
C ASP A 142 12.13 -7.89 -14.46
N GLU A 143 11.38 -8.47 -15.40
CA GLU A 143 10.11 -9.15 -15.11
C GLU A 143 10.24 -10.07 -13.89
N PHE A 144 9.22 -10.06 -13.03
CA PHE A 144 9.12 -10.96 -11.89
C PHE A 144 9.08 -12.41 -12.39
N GLN A 145 10.24 -13.07 -12.41
CA GLN A 145 10.33 -14.47 -12.80
C GLN A 145 9.89 -15.34 -11.62
N PHE A 146 8.63 -15.80 -11.67
CA PHE A 146 8.07 -16.74 -10.71
C PHE A 146 8.58 -18.15 -11.02
N LYS A 147 9.41 -18.71 -10.13
CA LYS A 147 9.75 -20.14 -10.15
C LYS A 147 9.22 -20.79 -8.87
N PRO A 148 8.15 -21.60 -8.94
CA PRO A 148 7.61 -22.23 -7.75
C PRO A 148 8.58 -23.29 -7.19
N PRO A 149 8.54 -23.57 -5.87
CA PRO A 149 7.70 -22.87 -4.89
C PRO A 149 8.26 -21.49 -4.53
N LEU A 150 7.39 -20.48 -4.36
CA LEU A 150 7.81 -19.22 -3.74
C LEU A 150 8.08 -19.46 -2.26
N HIS A 151 9.23 -19.02 -1.77
CA HIS A 151 9.55 -19.04 -0.36
C HIS A 151 9.12 -17.73 0.29
N LEU A 152 8.03 -17.77 1.07
CA LEU A 152 7.52 -16.63 1.82
C LEU A 152 7.96 -16.74 3.27
N PHE A 153 8.76 -15.78 3.72
CA PHE A 153 9.09 -15.57 5.12
C PHE A 153 8.08 -14.59 5.72
N LEU A 154 7.35 -15.05 6.73
CA LEU A 154 6.41 -14.24 7.48
C LEU A 154 7.02 -13.81 8.80
N VAL A 155 7.13 -12.50 8.99
CA VAL A 155 7.67 -11.88 10.20
C VAL A 155 6.55 -11.05 10.83
N ALA A 156 6.16 -11.42 12.04
CA ALA A 156 5.09 -10.76 12.78
C ALA A 156 5.61 -10.34 14.17
N PRO A 157 6.49 -9.32 14.24
CA PRO A 157 7.07 -8.88 15.51
C PRO A 157 6.04 -8.14 16.36
N ASP A 158 6.03 -8.44 17.66
CA ASP A 158 5.18 -7.77 18.65
C ASP A 158 6.05 -7.29 19.82
N PRO A 159 6.98 -6.34 19.56
CA PRO A 159 7.89 -5.89 20.60
C PRO A 159 7.12 -5.18 21.72
N ILE A 160 7.64 -5.27 22.94
CA ILE A 160 7.14 -4.55 24.10
C ILE A 160 7.42 -3.06 23.89
N ILE A 161 6.45 -2.35 23.33
CA ILE A 161 6.47 -0.90 23.22
C ILE A 161 6.01 -0.36 24.57
N LEU A 162 6.97 0.05 25.41
CA LEU A 162 6.69 0.73 26.67
C LEU A 162 5.98 2.05 26.36
N SER A 163 4.64 2.03 26.37
CA SER A 163 3.70 3.14 26.25
C SER A 163 4.19 4.35 25.46
N THR A 164 3.82 4.43 24.18
CA THR A 164 3.64 5.75 23.58
C THR A 164 2.49 6.46 24.30
N CYS A 165 2.54 7.78 24.33
CA CYS A 165 1.90 8.69 25.28
C CYS A 165 0.36 8.76 25.28
N ASP A 166 -0.34 7.73 24.80
CA ASP A 166 -1.77 7.72 24.53
C ASP A 166 -2.57 6.64 25.29
N GLY A 167 -1.90 5.74 26.01
CA GLY A 167 -2.56 4.77 26.90
C GLY A 167 -3.45 3.74 26.19
N THR A 168 -3.33 3.61 24.86
CA THR A 168 -3.94 2.51 24.12
C THR A 168 -3.00 1.32 24.13
N ASP A 169 -3.51 0.16 24.51
CA ASP A 169 -2.81 -1.12 24.41
C ASP A 169 -2.38 -1.32 22.95
N ASN A 170 -1.09 -1.17 22.65
CA ASN A 170 -0.53 -1.19 21.29
C ASN A 170 -0.16 -2.61 20.83
N ALA A 171 -0.55 -3.63 21.60
CA ALA A 171 -0.37 -5.04 21.23
C ALA A 171 -1.20 -5.34 19.97
N LEU A 172 -0.55 -5.86 18.94
CA LEU A 172 -1.22 -6.14 17.66
C LEU A 172 -2.00 -7.47 17.67
N TYR A 173 -1.87 -8.28 18.74
CA TYR A 173 -2.47 -9.61 18.88
C TYR A 173 -2.30 -10.45 17.60
N LEU A 174 -1.07 -10.48 17.07
CA LEU A 174 -0.77 -10.99 15.73
C LEU A 174 -0.96 -12.50 15.59
N ASP A 175 -1.04 -13.26 16.68
CA ASP A 175 -1.17 -14.71 16.62
C ASP A 175 -2.45 -15.18 15.91
N GLU A 176 -3.59 -14.53 16.15
CA GLU A 176 -4.84 -14.85 15.44
C GLU A 176 -4.76 -14.47 13.96
N GLN A 177 -4.21 -13.29 13.67
CA GLN A 177 -4.03 -12.82 12.30
C GLN A 177 -3.08 -13.75 11.51
N TYR A 178 -2.02 -14.21 12.16
CA TYR A 178 -1.08 -15.20 11.64
C TYR A 178 -1.78 -16.52 11.33
N MET A 179 -2.60 -17.04 12.25
CA MET A 179 -3.33 -18.29 12.02
C MET A 179 -4.31 -18.15 10.86
N ASN A 180 -5.01 -17.03 10.76
CA ASN A 180 -5.89 -16.73 9.63
C ASN A 180 -5.09 -16.65 8.32
N PHE A 181 -3.94 -15.99 8.33
CA PHE A 181 -3.06 -15.92 7.16
C PHE A 181 -2.64 -17.31 6.72
N ILE A 182 -2.10 -18.15 7.61
CA ILE A 182 -1.71 -19.54 7.29
C ILE A 182 -2.88 -20.35 6.73
N ASN A 183 -4.07 -20.20 7.32
CA ASN A 183 -5.25 -20.94 6.89
C ASN A 183 -5.59 -20.66 5.42
N CYS A 184 -5.37 -19.44 4.93
CA CYS A 184 -5.55 -19.08 3.52
C CYS A 184 -4.60 -19.85 2.58
N PHE A 185 -3.40 -20.24 3.04
CA PHE A 185 -2.41 -20.95 2.21
C PHE A 185 -2.50 -22.48 2.27
N LYS A 186 -3.43 -23.04 3.06
CA LYS A 186 -3.58 -24.51 3.19
C LYS A 186 -3.87 -25.21 1.86
N PHE A 187 -4.46 -24.51 0.89
CA PHE A 187 -4.81 -25.05 -0.43
C PHE A 187 -3.71 -24.85 -1.51
N GLY A 188 -2.62 -24.13 -1.23
CA GLY A 188 -1.59 -23.72 -2.19
C GLY A 188 -0.21 -24.40 -2.06
N LYS A 189 -0.12 -25.53 -1.34
CA LYS A 189 1.16 -26.11 -0.86
C LYS A 189 2.20 -26.49 -1.93
N LYS A 190 1.81 -26.58 -3.21
CA LYS A 190 2.74 -26.90 -4.31
C LYS A 190 3.40 -25.66 -4.93
N THR A 191 2.84 -24.47 -4.70
CA THR A 191 3.28 -23.23 -5.34
C THR A 191 3.95 -22.26 -4.37
N LEU A 192 3.76 -22.46 -3.07
CA LEU A 192 4.28 -21.57 -2.03
C LEU A 192 4.69 -22.38 -0.80
N THR A 193 5.88 -22.08 -0.30
CA THR A 193 6.40 -22.47 1.01
C THR A 193 6.24 -21.28 1.94
N LEU A 194 5.57 -21.48 3.07
CA LEU A 194 5.37 -20.45 4.07
C LEU A 194 6.15 -20.80 5.34
N GLU A 195 7.04 -19.91 5.75
CA GLU A 195 7.85 -20.09 6.96
C GLU A 195 7.67 -18.90 7.90
N ARG A 196 7.24 -19.17 9.14
CA ARG A 196 7.19 -18.17 10.20
C ARG A 196 8.61 -17.95 10.71
N VAL A 197 9.00 -16.69 10.83
CA VAL A 197 10.17 -16.31 11.59
C VAL A 197 9.78 -16.29 13.06
N PHE A 198 10.37 -17.20 13.84
CA PHE A 198 10.13 -17.31 15.27
C PHE A 198 11.43 -17.65 16.02
N PRO A 199 11.83 -16.87 17.04
CA PRO A 199 11.23 -15.58 17.43
C PRO A 199 11.27 -14.58 16.24
N ALA A 200 10.38 -13.60 16.21
CA ALA A 200 10.24 -12.63 15.12
C ALA A 200 11.36 -11.56 15.12
N THR A 201 12.58 -11.97 15.50
CA THR A 201 13.76 -11.11 15.55
C THR A 201 14.40 -10.96 14.17
N LEU A 202 15.23 -9.93 14.03
CA LEU A 202 16.01 -9.72 12.82
C LEU A 202 17.03 -10.86 12.60
N GLU A 203 17.63 -11.33 13.67
CA GLU A 203 18.62 -12.40 13.69
C GLU A 203 18.00 -13.70 13.19
N SER A 204 16.81 -14.06 13.69
CA SER A 204 16.09 -15.25 13.23
C SER A 204 15.66 -15.15 11.75
N LEU A 205 15.30 -13.96 11.27
CA LEU A 205 15.05 -13.73 9.83
C LEU A 205 16.33 -13.95 9.00
N LYS A 206 17.47 -13.41 9.46
CA LYS A 206 18.76 -13.59 8.76
C LYS A 206 19.16 -15.07 8.72
N ASP A 207 18.97 -15.78 9.82
CA ASP A 207 19.32 -17.19 9.93
C ASP A 207 18.43 -18.07 9.05
N ILE A 208 17.12 -17.84 9.04
CA ILE A 208 16.22 -18.64 8.19
C ILE A 208 16.49 -18.41 6.70
N ILE A 209 16.78 -17.17 6.30
CA ILE A 209 17.15 -16.86 4.90
C ILE A 209 18.42 -17.63 4.51
N LYS A 210 19.44 -17.62 5.37
CA LYS A 210 20.70 -18.34 5.11
C LYS A 210 20.52 -19.86 5.08
N MET A 211 19.75 -20.42 6.02
CA MET A 211 19.57 -21.87 6.14
C MET A 211 18.79 -22.47 4.98
N LYS A 212 17.86 -21.71 4.40
CA LYS A 212 16.94 -22.21 3.37
C LYS A 212 17.47 -22.12 1.95
N ASP A 213 18.59 -21.42 1.75
CA ASP A 213 19.18 -21.15 0.45
C ASP A 213 18.11 -20.76 -0.58
N ALA A 214 17.17 -19.90 -0.17
CA ALA A 214 16.02 -19.52 -0.98
C ALA A 214 16.44 -18.42 -1.96
N PRO A 215 16.61 -18.70 -3.27
CA PRO A 215 17.03 -17.69 -4.22
C PRO A 215 15.86 -16.71 -4.41
N LYS A 216 16.04 -15.47 -3.95
CA LYS A 216 15.05 -14.39 -4.01
C LYS A 216 13.77 -14.68 -3.20
N PRO A 217 13.85 -14.66 -1.86
CA PRO A 217 12.67 -14.91 -1.03
C PRO A 217 11.67 -13.76 -1.08
N VAL A 218 10.43 -14.06 -0.71
CA VAL A 218 9.38 -13.08 -0.46
C VAL A 218 9.32 -12.82 1.04
N LEU A 219 9.33 -11.56 1.44
CA LEU A 219 9.13 -11.17 2.83
C LEU A 219 7.69 -10.66 3.01
N HIS A 220 7.02 -11.12 4.06
CA HIS A 220 5.78 -10.51 4.55
C HIS A 220 6.02 -10.05 5.98
N PHE A 221 6.08 -8.74 6.18
CA PHE A 221 6.16 -8.11 7.48
C PHE A 221 4.74 -7.72 7.94
N MET A 222 4.37 -8.10 9.16
CA MET A 222 3.11 -7.72 9.82
C MET A 222 3.45 -7.09 11.16
N GLY A 223 3.36 -5.77 11.29
CA GLY A 223 3.82 -5.11 12.51
C GLY A 223 3.69 -3.59 12.49
N HIS A 224 4.38 -2.96 13.43
CA HIS A 224 4.42 -1.50 13.53
C HIS A 224 5.54 -0.89 12.69
N CYS A 225 5.31 0.34 12.23
CA CYS A 225 6.33 1.24 11.73
C CYS A 225 6.31 2.49 12.61
N MET A 226 7.48 3.09 12.83
CA MET A 226 7.62 4.35 13.55
C MET A 226 8.50 5.32 12.76
N MET A 227 8.30 6.61 12.96
CA MET A 227 9.22 7.64 12.48
C MET A 227 10.32 7.85 13.52
N ILE A 228 11.58 7.73 13.10
CA ILE A 228 12.77 7.91 13.94
C ILE A 228 13.68 8.88 13.23
N GLU A 229 13.91 10.05 13.83
CA GLU A 229 14.73 11.10 13.21
C GLU A 229 14.22 11.45 11.79
N GLU A 230 12.89 11.53 11.63
CA GLU A 230 12.21 11.81 10.35
C GLU A 230 12.30 10.69 9.30
N GLU A 231 12.93 9.56 9.62
CA GLU A 231 12.98 8.38 8.75
C GLU A 231 12.03 7.28 9.24
N PRO A 232 11.24 6.66 8.35
CA PRO A 232 10.39 5.54 8.73
C PRO A 232 11.24 4.29 9.00
N ALA A 233 10.90 3.56 10.05
CA ALA A 233 11.57 2.32 10.44
C ALA A 233 10.55 1.25 10.86
N LEU A 234 10.77 0.02 10.39
CA LEU A 234 10.04 -1.16 10.85
C LEU A 234 10.48 -1.53 12.26
N LEU A 235 9.52 -1.92 13.10
CA LEU A 235 9.79 -2.37 14.46
C LEU A 235 9.89 -3.90 14.48
N PHE A 236 11.08 -4.42 14.73
CA PHE A 236 11.34 -5.82 15.05
C PHE A 236 11.47 -6.01 16.56
N GLU A 237 11.35 -7.24 17.03
CA GLU A 237 11.68 -7.60 18.41
C GLU A 237 13.18 -7.97 18.51
N LYS A 238 13.78 -7.67 19.67
CA LYS A 238 15.05 -8.24 20.11
C LYS A 238 14.78 -9.45 21.01
N GLU A 239 15.84 -10.20 21.29
CA GLU A 239 15.83 -11.14 22.41
C GLU A 239 15.42 -10.40 23.69
N GLY A 240 14.42 -10.94 24.39
CA GLY A 240 13.80 -10.28 25.56
C GLY A 240 12.67 -9.29 25.24
N GLY A 241 12.24 -9.18 23.98
CA GLY A 241 11.02 -8.44 23.59
C GLY A 241 11.19 -6.93 23.43
N SER A 242 12.39 -6.39 23.59
CA SER A 242 12.64 -4.96 23.34
C SER A 242 12.62 -4.61 21.84
N VAL A 243 12.53 -3.32 21.50
CA VAL A 243 12.41 -2.88 20.11
C VAL A 243 13.77 -2.86 19.38
N HIS A 244 13.77 -3.34 18.13
CA HIS A 244 14.84 -3.17 17.15
C HIS A 244 14.29 -2.42 15.94
N TYR A 245 14.87 -1.27 15.62
CA TYR A 245 14.47 -0.45 14.49
C TYR A 245 15.22 -0.83 13.21
N ILE A 246 14.50 -0.97 12.10
CA ILE A 246 15.07 -1.31 10.79
C ILE A 246 14.62 -0.32 9.73
N ARG A 247 15.56 0.42 9.16
CA ARG A 247 15.31 1.35 8.05
C ARG A 247 15.19 0.58 6.73
N SER A 248 14.64 1.23 5.71
CA SER A 248 14.48 0.62 4.38
C SER A 248 15.81 0.16 3.77
N CYS A 249 16.89 0.91 3.97
CA CYS A 249 18.23 0.57 3.50
C CYS A 249 18.79 -0.69 4.17
N ASP A 250 18.58 -0.86 5.48
CA ASP A 250 19.02 -2.04 6.23
C ASP A 250 18.27 -3.29 5.78
N LEU A 251 16.96 -3.15 5.51
CA LEU A 251 16.14 -4.23 4.99
C LEU A 251 16.59 -4.64 3.58
N ALA A 252 16.86 -3.66 2.71
CA ALA A 252 17.35 -3.90 1.35
C ALA A 252 18.75 -4.53 1.33
N ALA A 253 19.61 -4.20 2.31
CA ALA A 253 20.95 -4.77 2.42
C ALA A 253 20.96 -6.22 2.95
N MET A 254 19.89 -6.66 3.62
CA MET A 254 19.83 -7.96 4.28
C MET A 254 19.72 -9.14 3.30
N SER A 255 18.94 -8.97 2.24
CA SER A 255 18.70 -10.02 1.26
C SER A 255 18.22 -9.43 -0.05
N ASN A 256 18.44 -10.18 -1.14
CA ASN A 256 17.86 -9.88 -2.44
C ASN A 256 16.40 -10.37 -2.47
N PHE A 257 15.55 -9.81 -1.61
CA PHE A 257 14.12 -10.14 -1.60
C PHE A 257 13.52 -9.90 -2.99
N GLN A 258 12.75 -10.86 -3.49
CA GLN A 258 12.04 -10.69 -4.75
C GLN A 258 10.87 -9.73 -4.62
N LEU A 259 10.23 -9.76 -3.44
CA LEU A 259 9.04 -8.99 -3.12
C LEU A 259 8.96 -8.83 -1.59
N VAL A 260 8.52 -7.66 -1.16
CA VAL A 260 8.31 -7.34 0.25
C VAL A 260 6.88 -6.83 0.44
N PHE A 261 6.10 -7.49 1.28
CA PHE A 261 4.79 -7.05 1.74
C PHE A 261 4.96 -6.41 3.12
N LEU A 262 4.63 -5.13 3.24
CA LEU A 262 4.73 -4.38 4.49
C LEU A 262 3.33 -4.07 5.04
N ALA A 263 2.77 -4.98 5.81
CA ALA A 263 1.50 -4.80 6.49
C ALA A 263 1.74 -4.12 7.85
N GLY A 264 1.65 -2.79 7.87
CA GLY A 264 1.83 -2.00 9.08
C GLY A 264 1.40 -0.56 8.92
N CYS A 265 1.27 0.14 10.04
CA CYS A 265 0.98 1.58 10.04
C CYS A 265 2.06 2.32 9.25
N GLN A 266 1.68 3.23 8.34
CA GLN A 266 2.61 4.13 7.62
C GLN A 266 3.77 3.45 6.85
N THR A 267 3.71 2.14 6.60
CA THR A 267 4.79 1.42 5.89
C THR A 267 4.96 1.90 4.44
N TYR A 268 3.96 2.58 3.88
CA TYR A 268 4.07 3.22 2.56
C TYR A 268 5.22 4.24 2.48
N LYS A 269 5.66 4.81 3.62
CA LYS A 269 6.78 5.77 3.67
C LYS A 269 8.15 5.10 3.50
N LEU A 270 8.24 3.78 3.62
CA LEU A 270 9.49 3.02 3.45
C LEU A 270 9.82 2.73 1.97
N ALA A 271 8.85 2.95 1.06
CA ALA A 271 8.92 2.56 -0.34
C ALA A 271 9.55 3.63 -1.25
#